data_AF-A0A2X3EEB9-F1
#
_entry.id   AF-A0A2X3EEB9-F1
#
_cell.length_a   1.000
_cell.length_b   1.000
_cell.length_c   1.000
_cell.angle_alpha   90.00
_cell.angle_beta   90.00
_cell.angle_gamma   90.00
#
_symmetry.space_group_name_H-M   'P 1'
#
loop_
_entity.id
_entity.type
_entity.pdbx_description
1 polymer ?
#
loop_
_entity_poly.entity_id
_entity_poly.type
_entity_poly.pdbx_seq_one_letter_code
_entity_poly.pdbx_strand_id
1 'polypeptide(L)' 'MIHDDALNRTIDVVHHHQHNVVAWNPGPALSVSMGDMPDDGYKTFVCVETCCVTQPQKASEETPSRLAQTISVKKR' A
#
# COMPACT_ATOMS: atom_id res chain seq x y z
N MET A 1 7.94 -1.42 5.86
CA MET A 1 7.72 -2.56 6.79
C MET A 1 6.56 -2.21 7.69
N ILE A 2 5.61 -3.14 7.86
CA ILE A 2 4.46 -3.01 8.76
C ILE A 2 4.73 -3.90 9.98
N HIS A 3 4.57 -3.34 11.18
CA HIS A 3 4.63 -4.07 12.43
C HIS A 3 3.21 -4.33 12.91
N ASP A 4 2.86 -5.61 13.07
CA ASP A 4 1.52 -6.06 13.46
C ASP A 4 1.66 -6.94 14.70
N ASP A 5 1.68 -6.28 15.86
CA ASP A 5 1.83 -6.95 17.16
C ASP A 5 0.59 -7.77 17.52
N ALA A 6 -0.60 -7.36 17.06
CA ALA A 6 -1.85 -8.07 17.30
C ALA A 6 -1.87 -9.46 16.64
N LEU A 7 -1.25 -9.59 15.46
CA LEU A 7 -1.11 -10.88 14.77
C LEU A 7 0.31 -11.46 14.84
N ASN A 8 1.16 -10.92 15.71
CA ASN A 8 2.54 -11.34 15.95
C ASN A 8 3.35 -11.61 14.66
N ARG A 9 3.33 -10.61 13.76
CA ARG A 9 4.01 -10.69 12.45
C ARG A 9 4.57 -9.34 12.03
N THR A 10 5.49 -9.38 11.09
CA THR A 10 5.89 -8.23 10.29
C THR A 10 5.61 -8.50 8.82
N ILE A 11 5.15 -7.47 8.11
CA ILE A 11 4.94 -7.53 6.66
C ILE A 11 5.95 -6.60 6.01
N ASP A 12 6.87 -7.18 5.24
CA ASP A 12 7.78 -6.42 4.41
C ASP A 12 7.13 -6.13 3.08
N VAL A 13 7.08 -4.84 2.77
CA VAL A 13 6.61 -4.30 1.51
C VAL A 13 7.82 -3.66 0.84
N VAL A 14 8.38 -4.33 -0.15
CA VAL A 14 9.55 -3.87 -0.91
C VAL A 14 9.06 -3.20 -2.18
N HIS A 15 9.51 -1.97 -2.40
CA HIS A 15 9.11 -1.13 -3.52
C HIS A 15 10.21 -1.13 -4.60
N HIS A 16 9.81 -1.31 -5.85
CA HIS A 16 10.72 -1.26 -7.00
C HIS A 16 10.22 -0.27 -8.05
N HIS A 17 11.14 0.56 -8.57
CA HIS A 17 10.90 1.55 -9.63
C HIS A 17 9.84 2.63 -9.30
N GLN A 18 9.54 2.81 -8.02
CA GLN A 18 8.67 3.84 -7.47
C GLN A 18 9.40 5.16 -7.27
N HIS A 19 8.66 6.27 -7.31
CA HIS A 19 9.12 7.56 -6.81
C HIS A 19 8.55 7.87 -5.42
N ASN A 20 7.43 7.24 -5.09
CA ASN A 20 6.65 7.54 -3.92
C ASN A 20 6.19 6.26 -3.23
N VAL A 21 5.91 6.38 -1.94
CA VAL A 21 5.16 5.40 -1.18
C VAL A 21 4.00 6.15 -0.53
N VAL A 22 2.79 5.64 -0.70
CA VAL A 22 1.59 6.21 -0.05
C VAL A 22 1.20 5.30 1.11
N ALA A 23 0.93 5.90 2.26
CA ALA A 23 0.36 5.22 3.41
C ALA A 23 -1.07 5.75 3.63
N TRP A 24 -2.05 4.86 3.64
CA TRP A 24 -3.45 5.26 3.74
C TRP A 24 -4.28 4.32 4.62
N ASN A 25 -5.20 4.93 5.37
CA ASN A 25 -6.29 4.27 6.07
C ASN A 25 -7.45 5.30 6.13
N PRO A 26 -8.70 4.91 5.78
CA PRO A 26 -9.81 5.84 5.70
C PRO A 26 -10.23 6.42 7.05
N GLY A 27 -9.92 5.72 8.15
CA GLY A 27 -10.50 6.01 9.45
C GLY A 27 -12.02 5.80 9.48
N PRO A 28 -12.65 6.03 10.64
CA PRO A 28 -14.05 5.67 10.87
C PRO A 28 -15.04 6.41 9.97
N ALA A 29 -14.86 7.73 9.80
CA ALA A 29 -15.83 8.54 9.06
C ALA A 29 -15.91 8.14 7.57
N LEU A 30 -14.76 7.92 6.92
CA LEU A 30 -14.75 7.49 5.52
C LEU A 30 -15.18 6.03 5.38
N SER A 31 -14.76 5.13 6.29
CA SER A 31 -15.16 3.71 6.27
C SER A 31 -16.68 3.55 6.30
N VAL A 32 -17.39 4.32 7.14
CA VAL A 32 -18.87 4.30 7.22
C VAL A 32 -19.53 4.88 5.95
N SER A 33 -18.87 5.82 5.28
CA SER A 33 -19.41 6.46 4.07
C SER A 33 -19.19 5.66 2.78
N MET A 34 -18.24 4.71 2.78
CA MET A 34 -17.86 3.91 1.62
C MET A 34 -18.74 2.66 1.53
N GLY A 35 -19.72 2.66 0.61
CA GLY A 35 -20.68 1.55 0.47
C GLY A 35 -20.08 0.20 0.05
N ASP A 36 -18.81 0.17 -0.36
CA ASP A 36 -18.04 -1.03 -0.71
C ASP A 36 -17.08 -1.49 0.41
N MET A 37 -17.13 -0.85 1.58
CA MET A 37 -16.31 -1.18 2.75
C MET A 37 -17.20 -1.35 3.99
N PRO A 38 -16.93 -2.33 4.88
CA PRO A 38 -17.61 -2.37 6.18
C PRO A 38 -17.36 -1.10 7.00
N ASP A 39 -18.35 -0.67 7.79
CA ASP A 39 -18.25 0.52 8.67
C ASP A 39 -17.01 0.53 9.57
N ASP A 40 -16.57 -0.65 10.03
CA ASP A 40 -15.39 -0.82 10.87
C ASP A 40 -14.19 -1.44 10.14
N GLY A 41 -14.27 -1.56 8.81
CA GLY A 41 -13.23 -2.16 7.96
C GLY A 41 -11.87 -1.50 8.14
N TYR A 42 -11.82 -0.18 8.36
CA TYR A 42 -10.59 0.56 8.62
C TYR A 42 -9.75 0.02 9.79
N LYS A 43 -10.33 -0.73 10.74
CA LYS A 43 -9.59 -1.24 11.91
C LYS A 43 -8.61 -2.35 11.59
N THR A 44 -8.77 -3.05 10.47
CA THR A 44 -8.06 -4.32 10.20
C THR A 44 -7.15 -4.28 8.98
N PHE A 45 -6.95 -3.10 8.38
CA PHE A 45 -6.01 -2.94 7.28
C PHE A 45 -5.28 -1.59 7.31
N VAL A 46 -4.20 -1.53 6.55
CA VAL A 46 -3.51 -0.29 6.17
C VAL A 46 -3.02 -0.47 4.73
N CYS A 47 -3.15 0.56 3.91
CA CYS A 47 -2.55 0.59 2.59
C CYS A 47 -1.11 1.09 2.69
N VAL A 48 -0.18 0.36 2.06
CA VAL A 48 1.22 0.76 1.85
C VAL A 48 1.53 0.53 0.37
N GLU A 49 1.42 1.59 -0.41
CA GLU A 49 1.31 1.52 -1.86
C GLU A 49 2.62 1.93 -2.53
N THR A 50 3.02 1.17 -3.56
CA THR A 50 4.16 1.50 -4.43
C THR A 50 3.65 2.42 -5.55
N CYS A 51 4.10 3.68 -5.62
CA CYS A 51 3.48 4.67 -6.53
C CYS A 51 4.49 5.59 -7.26
N CYS A 52 4.06 6.17 -8.38
CA CYS A 52 4.72 7.27 -9.11
C CYS A 52 3.68 8.37 -9.37
N VAL A 53 3.42 9.21 -8.38
CA VAL A 53 2.27 10.13 -8.36
C VAL A 53 2.65 11.62 -8.29
N THR A 54 3.91 11.93 -7.99
CA THR A 54 4.38 13.33 -7.96
C THR A 54 4.88 13.82 -9.32
N GLN A 55 5.12 12.92 -10.28
CA GLN A 55 5.58 13.25 -11.64
C GLN A 55 4.97 12.30 -12.68
N PRO A 56 4.54 12.79 -13.85
CA PRO A 56 4.05 11.92 -14.93
C PRO A 56 5.16 10.99 -15.45
N GLN A 57 4.86 9.70 -15.57
CA GLN A 57 5.77 8.73 -16.21
C GLN A 57 5.67 8.83 -17.74
N LYS A 58 6.81 8.74 -18.42
CA LYS A 58 6.89 8.65 -19.89
C LYS A 58 7.46 7.28 -20.25
N ALA A 59 6.69 6.46 -20.95
CA ALA A 59 7.11 5.16 -21.42
C ALA A 59 7.22 5.17 -22.95
N SER A 60 8.26 4.51 -23.49
CA SER A 60 8.37 4.14 -24.90
C SER A 60 8.63 2.65 -25.04
N GLU A 61 8.64 2.14 -26.27
CA GLU A 61 9.01 0.74 -26.54
C GLU A 61 10.45 0.44 -26.08
N GLU A 62 11.38 1.37 -26.31
CA GLU A 62 12.79 1.27 -25.91
C GLU A 62 13.01 1.53 -24.41
N THR A 63 12.11 2.30 -23.79
CA THR A 63 12.20 2.70 -22.38
C THR A 63 10.86 2.49 -21.66
N PRO A 64 10.49 1.22 -21.36
CA PRO A 64 9.24 0.94 -20.70
C PRO A 64 9.27 1.41 -19.23
N SER A 65 8.19 2.02 -18.78
CA SER A 65 7.97 2.26 -17.35
C SER A 65 7.80 0.93 -16.62
N ARG A 66 8.38 0.82 -15.42
CA ARG A 66 8.24 -0.32 -14.53
C ARG A 66 7.75 0.15 -13.18
N LEU A 67 6.98 -0.71 -12.51
CA LEU A 67 6.55 -0.53 -11.14
C LEU A 67 6.33 -1.93 -10.58
N ALA A 68 6.94 -2.25 -9.45
CA ALA A 68 6.76 -3.57 -8.84
C ALA A 68 6.80 -3.48 -7.32
N GLN A 69 6.12 -4.43 -6.68
CA GLN A 69 6.07 -4.58 -5.24
C GLN A 69 6.30 -6.05 -4.90
N THR A 70 7.18 -6.31 -3.93
CA THR A 70 7.33 -7.65 -3.35
C THR A 70 6.81 -7.61 -1.92
N ILE A 71 5.90 -8.52 -1.59
CA ILE A 71 5.31 -8.65 -0.25
C ILE A 71 5.81 -9.94 0.38
N SER A 72 6.30 -9.86 1.61
CA SER A 72 6.66 -11.05 2.39
C SER A 72 6.21 -10.91 3.83
N VAL A 73 5.82 -12.04 4.43
CA VAL A 73 5.38 -12.11 5.83
C VAL A 73 6.44 -12.84 6.64
N LYS A 74 6.84 -12.24 7.76
CA LYS A 74 7.76 -12.86 8.72
C LYS A 74 7.05 -13.00 10.06
N LYS A 75 7.16 -14.17 10.67
CA LYS A 75 6.68 -14.40 12.03
C LYS A 75 7.59 -13.68 13.02
N ARG A 76 7.01 -13.09 14.06
CA ARG A 76 7.75 -12.54 15.20
C ARG A 76 7.85 -13.55 16.34
#